data_AF-A0A0M8P8W0-F1
#
_entry.id   AF-A0A0M8P8W0-F1
#
_cell.length_a   1.000
_cell.length_b   1.000
_cell.length_c   1.000
_cell.angle_alpha   90.00
_cell.angle_beta   90.00
_cell.angle_gamma   90.00
#
_symmetry.space_group_name_H-M   'P 1'
#
loop_
_entity.id
_entity.type
_entity.pdbx_description
1 polymer ?
#
loop_
_entity_poly.entity_id
_entity_poly.type
_entity_poly.pdbx_seq_one_letter_code
_entity_poly.pdbx_strand_id
1 'polypeptide(L)' 'MPLYNITLKTDAPVEELEKAKATAREKGGIIRHEYSIIKGFTVEFPDDNVQAFESTKHVHVEQDGDVTTK' A
#
# COMPACT_ATOMS: atom_id res chain seq x y z
N MET A 1 11.93 3.46 -7.80
CA MET A 1 11.37 4.02 -6.55
C MET A 1 11.03 2.84 -5.64
N PRO A 2 11.02 2.97 -4.31
CA PRO A 2 10.68 1.86 -3.43
C PRO A 2 9.27 1.34 -3.69
N LEU A 3 9.09 0.07 -3.40
CA LEU A 3 7.80 -0.61 -3.42
C LEU A 3 7.26 -0.68 -1.99
N TYR A 4 5.95 -0.51 -1.84
CA TYR A 4 5.26 -0.65 -0.57
C TYR A 4 4.05 -1.55 -0.73
N ASN A 5 3.87 -2.46 0.22
CA ASN A 5 2.69 -3.29 0.36
C ASN A 5 1.70 -2.59 1.27
N ILE A 6 0.54 -2.22 0.71
CA ILE A 6 -0.56 -1.58 1.44
C ILE A 6 -1.69 -2.59 1.58
N THR A 7 -2.01 -2.95 2.81
CA THR A 7 -3.06 -3.94 3.12
C THR A 7 -4.09 -3.36 4.07
N LEU A 8 -5.35 -3.79 3.96
CA LEU A 8 -6.38 -3.45 4.94
C LEU A 8 -6.15 -4.22 6.24
N LYS A 9 -6.41 -3.54 7.35
CA LYS A 9 -6.55 -4.21 8.65
C LYS A 9 -7.81 -5.09 8.65
N THR A 10 -7.83 -6.10 9.51
CA THR A 10 -8.86 -7.14 9.57
C THR A 10 -10.29 -6.59 9.66
N ASP A 11 -10.50 -5.50 10.39
CA ASP A 11 -11.81 -4.88 10.62
C ASP A 11 -12.06 -3.64 9.75
N ALA A 12 -11.19 -3.35 8.78
CA ALA A 12 -11.34 -2.19 7.92
C ALA A 12 -12.38 -2.42 6.81
N PRO A 13 -13.22 -1.42 6.49
CA PRO A 13 -14.15 -1.51 5.38
C PRO A 13 -13.40 -1.63 4.04
N VAL A 14 -13.95 -2.42 3.12
CA VAL A 14 -13.35 -2.64 1.78
C VAL A 14 -13.21 -1.33 1.00
N GLU A 15 -14.11 -0.38 1.22
CA GLU A 15 -14.08 0.95 0.60
C GLU A 15 -12.79 1.73 0.92
N GLU A 16 -12.16 1.46 2.07
CA GLU A 16 -10.89 2.08 2.44
C GLU A 16 -9.75 1.60 1.54
N LEU A 17 -9.83 0.40 0.97
CA LEU A 17 -8.85 -0.11 0.01
C LEU A 17 -8.92 0.69 -1.29
N GLU A 18 -10.12 0.97 -1.78
CA GLU A 18 -10.32 1.78 -2.97
C GLU A 18 -9.88 3.23 -2.76
N LYS A 19 -10.15 3.80 -1.58
CA LYS A 19 -9.63 5.12 -1.19
C LYS A 19 -8.10 5.13 -1.16
N ALA A 20 -7.47 4.12 -0.54
CA ALA A 20 -6.01 4.01 -0.51
C ALA A 20 -5.41 3.91 -1.92
N LYS A 21 -6.03 3.12 -2.82
CA LYS A 21 -5.63 3.04 -4.23
C LYS A 21 -5.79 4.39 -4.96
N ALA A 22 -6.85 5.15 -4.67
CA ALA A 22 -7.05 6.47 -5.25
C ALA A 22 -5.99 7.46 -4.76
N THR A 23 -5.74 7.52 -3.44
CA THR A 23 -4.70 8.36 -2.84
C THR A 23 -3.31 8.02 -3.38
N ALA A 24 -3.01 6.74 -3.60
CA ALA A 24 -1.76 6.30 -4.22
C ALA A 24 -1.59 6.92 -5.61
N ARG A 25 -2.61 6.81 -6.46
CA ARG A 25 -2.56 7.37 -7.82
C ARG A 25 -2.48 8.89 -7.81
N GLU A 26 -3.24 9.56 -6.96
CA GLU A 26 -3.25 11.02 -6.83
C GLU A 26 -1.87 11.56 -6.45
N LYS A 27 -1.15 10.86 -5.58
CA LYS A 27 0.19 11.23 -5.13
C LYS A 27 1.32 10.74 -6.05
N GLY A 28 0.99 10.34 -7.28
CA GLY A 28 1.95 9.94 -8.30
C GLY A 28 2.46 8.51 -8.17
N GLY A 29 1.79 7.68 -7.36
CA GLY A 29 2.11 6.28 -7.19
C GLY A 29 1.60 5.40 -8.32
N ILE A 30 2.34 4.33 -8.59
CA ILE A 30 1.99 3.36 -9.62
C ILE A 30 1.64 2.04 -8.93
N ILE A 31 0.39 1.61 -9.06
CA ILE A 31 -0.03 0.28 -8.57
C ILE A 31 0.65 -0.79 -9.42
N ARG A 32 1.46 -1.64 -8.79
CA ARG A 32 2.22 -2.70 -9.46
C ARG A 32 1.54 -4.06 -9.36
N HIS A 33 0.86 -4.32 -8.25
CA HIS A 33 0.19 -5.60 -8.01
C HIS A 33 -1.03 -5.43 -7.13
N GLU A 34 -2.09 -6.21 -7.38
CA GLU A 34 -3.29 -6.27 -6.52
C GLU A 34 -3.45 -7.70 -6.02
N TYR A 35 -3.63 -7.85 -4.71
CA TYR A 35 -3.78 -9.17 -4.10
C TYR A 35 -5.24 -9.61 -4.15
N SER A 36 -5.47 -10.87 -4.55
CA SER A 36 -6.82 -11.45 -4.59
C SER A 36 -7.22 -12.14 -3.28
N ILE A 37 -6.24 -12.62 -2.50
CA ILE A 37 -6.47 -13.37 -1.25
C ILE A 37 -6.51 -12.45 -0.03
N ILE A 38 -5.56 -11.51 0.04
CA ILE A 38 -5.52 -10.48 1.08
C ILE A 38 -6.01 -9.17 0.47
N LYS A 39 -6.74 -8.37 1.24
CA LYS A 39 -7.23 -7.08 0.76
C LYS A 39 -6.08 -6.08 0.76
N GLY A 40 -5.38 -5.95 -0.36
CA GLY A 40 -4.22 -5.06 -0.45
C GLY A 40 -3.66 -4.94 -1.87
N PHE A 41 -2.64 -4.11 -2.01
CA PHE A 41 -1.92 -3.89 -3.26
C PHE A 41 -0.47 -3.48 -2.99
N THR A 42 0.40 -3.71 -3.97
CA THR A 42 1.76 -3.16 -4.01
C THR A 42 1.75 -1.89 -4.85
N VAL A 43 2.36 -0.82 -4.33
CA VAL A 43 2.53 0.46 -5.00
C VAL A 43 4.01 0.82 -5.09
N GLU A 44 4.44 1.27 -6.25
CA GLU A 44 5.71 1.97 -6.41
C GLU A 44 5.51 3.44 -6.09
N PHE A 45 6.29 3.95 -5.14
CA PHE A 45 6.10 5.28 -4.58
C PHE A 45 7.42 5.97 -4.28
N PRO A 46 7.54 7.30 -4.42
CA PRO A 46 8.69 8.03 -3.89
C PRO A 46 8.73 7.91 -2.36
N ASP A 47 9.92 7.72 -1.76
CA ASP A 47 10.11 7.54 -0.31
C ASP A 47 9.37 8.61 0.53
N ASP A 48 9.44 9.87 0.10
CA ASP A 48 8.85 11.00 0.85
C ASP A 48 7.31 10.99 0.90
N ASN A 49 6.64 10.27 -0.01
CA ASN A 49 5.20 10.33 -0.11
C ASN A 49 4.50 9.28 0.76
N VAL A 50 5.17 8.20 1.19
CA VAL A 50 4.53 7.05 1.87
C VAL A 50 3.82 7.42 3.16
N GLN A 51 4.25 8.50 3.82
CA GLN A 51 3.60 9.08 5.02
C GLN A 51 2.11 9.41 4.81
N ALA A 52 1.68 9.56 3.55
CA ALA A 52 0.27 9.70 3.18
C ALA A 52 -0.63 8.56 3.69
N PHE A 53 -0.07 7.37 3.87
CA PHE A 53 -0.79 6.18 4.31
C PHE A 53 -0.62 5.88 5.79
N GLU A 54 0.48 6.32 6.41
CA GLU A 54 0.77 6.10 7.83
C GLU A 54 -0.27 6.75 8.76
N SER A 55 -0.94 7.81 8.30
CA SER A 55 -2.00 8.48 9.05
C SER A 55 -3.36 7.76 9.02
N THR A 56 -3.53 6.77 8.14
CA THR A 56 -4.82 6.09 7.99
C THR A 56 -4.92 4.90 8.95
N LYS A 57 -5.86 4.97 9.89
CA LYS A 57 -6.08 3.91 10.90
C LYS A 57 -6.46 2.55 10.31
N HIS A 58 -6.88 2.51 9.05
CA HIS A 58 -7.49 1.35 8.38
C HIS A 58 -6.53 0.51 7.55
N VAL A 59 -5.34 1.02 7.21
CA VAL A 59 -4.37 0.29 6.39
C VAL A 59 -3.11 -0.02 7.19
N HIS A 60 -2.39 -1.04 6.73
CA HIS A 60 -1.04 -1.38 7.12
C HIS A 60 -0.12 -1.13 5.93
N VAL A 61 1.05 -0.55 6.19
CA VAL A 61 2.03 -0.17 5.18
C VAL A 61 3.34 -0.82 5.55
N GLU A 62 3.93 -1.56 4.61
CA GLU A 62 5.22 -2.20 4.75
C GLU A 62 6.04 -1.90 3.51
N GLN A 63 7.32 -1.53 3.66
CA GLN A 63 8.22 -1.41 2.51
C GLN A 63 8.53 -2.81 1.98
N ASP A 64 8.22 -3.05 0.72
CA ASP A 64 8.50 -4.30 0.04
C ASP A 64 10.02 -4.39 -0.21
N GLY A 65 10.65 -5.38 0.42
CA GLY A 65 12.09 -5.55 0.44
C GLY A 65 12.53 -6.94 0.01
N ASP A 66 13.73 -7.02 -0.57
CA ASP A 66 14.31 -8.29 -1.01
C ASP A 66 14.54 -9.25 0.17
N VAL A 67 13.88 -10.41 0.13
CA VAL A 67 14.15 -11.50 1.06
C VAL A 67 15.37 -12.27 0.55
N THR A 68 16.48 -12.21 1.29
CA THR A 68 17.69 -13.00 0.98
C THR A 68 17.76 -14.22 1.90
N THR A 69 17.78 -15.42 1.31
CA THR A 69 18.14 -16.65 2.01
C THR A 69 19.65 -16.87 1.89
N LYS A 70 20.33 -17.03 3.04
CA LYS A 70 21.74 -17.45 3.10
C LYS A 70 21.86 -18.96 3.20
#